data_AF-A0A6A8Q2Z6-F1
#
_entry.id   AF-A0A6A8Q2Z6-F1
#
_cell.length_a   1.000
_cell.length_b   1.000
_cell.length_c   1.000
_cell.angle_alpha   90.00
_cell.angle_beta   90.00
_cell.angle_gamma   90.00
#
_symmetry.space_group_name_H-M   'P 1'
#
loop_
_entity.id
_entity.type
_entity.pdbx_description
1 polymer ?
#
loop_
_entity_poly.entity_id
_entity_poly.type
_entity_poly.pdbx_seq_one_letter_code
_entity_poly.pdbx_strand_id
1 'polypeptide(L)'
;MAQAIFKSWFVDFDPVRAKIEARSAGRDPNRAAMAAFAGVSLEMGWGEIEAALDQKLSRMSEAQQQQLSRTAELFPDELLESEIGEVPKGWVYEQAQEIADIGIGKTPPRKEKHWFSKSDNDVKWVSIKDMGTYGIYALDTSEYLTREAIEEKNVRVVPDNTVILSFKMTIGRTAITIGEMTTNEAIAHFKLGENPQLSSKYLFLYLSQFDFNALGSTSSIAKAINSKIIKKMPILVPQKEMVNAFTEFVEPIFKKLKSNSLEVLTLSKLRDTLLPKLISGEVGV
;
A
#
# COMPACT_ATOMS: atom_id res chain seq x y z
N MET A 1 6.99 6.74 8.68
CA MET A 1 5.86 7.66 8.97
C MET A 1 4.54 7.12 8.44
N ALA A 2 4.29 7.02 7.12
CA ALA A 2 3.01 6.53 6.58
C ALA A 2 2.58 5.14 7.11
N GLN A 3 3.51 4.18 7.20
CA GLN A 3 3.23 2.86 7.80
C GLN A 3 2.83 2.93 9.27
N ALA A 4 3.47 3.80 10.06
CA ALA A 4 3.15 3.96 11.48
C ALA A 4 1.76 4.58 11.68
N ILE A 5 1.42 5.58 10.86
CA ILE A 5 0.08 6.19 10.86
C ILE A 5 -0.96 5.16 10.45
N PHE A 6 -0.69 4.38 9.40
CA PHE A 6 -1.60 3.32 8.98
C PHE A 6 -1.82 2.28 10.07
N LYS A 7 -0.74 1.85 10.73
CA LYS A 7 -0.81 0.90 11.86
C LYS A 7 -1.67 1.47 12.99
N SER A 8 -1.37 2.70 13.42
CA SER A 8 -2.12 3.40 14.46
C SER A 8 -3.63 3.53 14.11
N TRP A 9 -3.95 3.94 12.88
CA TRP A 9 -5.34 4.23 12.50
C TRP A 9 -6.15 2.98 12.19
N PHE A 10 -5.57 2.00 11.51
CA PHE A 10 -6.31 0.91 10.86
C PHE A 10 -5.89 -0.50 11.31
N VAL A 11 -4.90 -0.63 12.20
CA VAL A 11 -4.49 -1.92 12.76
C VAL A 11 -4.68 -1.93 14.27
N ASP A 12 -4.14 -0.93 14.97
CA ASP A 12 -4.22 -0.82 16.43
C ASP A 12 -5.51 -0.09 16.88
N PHE A 13 -6.08 0.70 15.97
CA PHE A 13 -7.24 1.57 16.20
C PHE A 13 -7.02 2.61 17.31
N ASP A 14 -5.80 3.14 17.46
CA ASP A 14 -5.43 4.06 18.55
C ASP A 14 -6.42 5.23 18.69
N PRO A 15 -6.86 5.93 17.62
CA PRO A 15 -7.80 7.04 17.79
C PRO A 15 -9.17 6.60 18.33
N VAL A 16 -9.63 5.40 17.97
CA VAL A 16 -10.91 4.83 18.43
C VAL A 16 -10.78 4.39 19.89
N ARG A 17 -9.69 3.71 20.24
CA ARG A 17 -9.42 3.29 21.63
C ARG A 17 -9.24 4.50 22.55
N ALA A 18 -8.51 5.52 22.10
CA ALA A 18 -8.37 6.79 22.82
C ALA A 18 -9.73 7.45 23.10
N LYS A 19 -10.65 7.43 22.13
CA LYS A 19 -12.03 7.94 22.31
C LYS A 19 -12.79 7.16 23.36
N ILE A 20 -12.74 5.83 23.30
CA ILE A 20 -13.42 4.94 24.26
C ILE A 20 -12.91 5.19 25.68
N GLU A 21 -11.60 5.24 25.87
CA GLU A 21 -10.97 5.48 27.17
C GLU A 21 -11.25 6.89 27.71
N ALA A 22 -11.22 7.92 26.85
CA ALA A 22 -11.58 9.27 27.25
C ALA A 22 -13.02 9.34 27.73
N ARG A 23 -13.94 8.70 27.00
CA ARG A 23 -15.36 8.69 27.34
C ARG A 23 -15.61 7.99 28.69
N SER A 24 -14.93 6.87 28.95
CA SER A 24 -15.05 6.17 30.24
C SER A 24 -14.46 6.97 31.40
N ALA A 25 -13.46 7.82 31.13
CA ALA A 25 -12.85 8.74 32.10
C ALA A 25 -13.56 10.10 32.23
N GLY A 26 -14.67 10.34 31.52
CA GLY A 26 -15.39 11.62 31.54
C GLY A 26 -14.63 12.78 30.86
N ARG A 27 -13.74 12.46 29.92
CA ARG A 27 -12.92 13.39 29.13
C ARG A 27 -13.50 13.55 27.72
N ASP A 28 -13.00 14.56 26.99
CA ASP A 28 -13.39 14.81 25.61
C ASP A 28 -12.79 13.77 24.65
N PRO A 29 -13.62 12.91 24.01
CA PRO A 29 -13.13 11.87 23.09
C PRO A 29 -12.42 12.44 21.86
N ASN A 30 -12.88 13.57 21.33
CA ASN A 30 -12.27 14.16 20.14
C ASN A 30 -10.87 14.70 20.44
N ARG A 31 -10.65 15.27 21.63
CA ARG A 31 -9.29 15.65 22.07
C ARG A 31 -8.37 14.44 22.23
N ALA A 32 -8.88 13.32 22.74
CA ALA A 32 -8.08 12.10 22.87
C ALA A 32 -7.67 11.54 21.48
N ALA A 33 -8.58 11.52 20.52
CA ALA A 33 -8.25 11.17 19.14
C ALA A 33 -7.25 12.16 18.52
N MET A 34 -7.39 13.47 18.75
CA MET A 34 -6.39 14.47 18.33
C MET A 34 -5.00 14.19 18.90
N ALA A 35 -4.91 13.78 20.17
CA ALA A 35 -3.64 13.37 20.79
C ALA A 35 -3.00 12.18 20.05
N ALA A 36 -3.80 11.16 19.71
CA ALA A 36 -3.35 10.03 18.92
C ALA A 36 -2.79 10.47 17.56
N PHE A 37 -3.52 11.31 16.81
CA PHE A 37 -3.07 11.83 15.52
C PHE A 37 -1.82 12.69 15.61
N ALA A 38 -1.70 13.48 16.68
CA ALA A 38 -0.53 14.31 16.93
C ALA A 38 0.69 13.47 17.35
N GLY A 39 0.56 12.15 17.53
CA GLY A 39 1.62 11.26 17.99
C GLY A 39 2.03 11.57 19.44
N VAL A 40 1.04 11.88 20.29
CA VAL A 40 1.22 11.90 21.75
C VAL A 40 1.12 10.46 22.25
N SER A 41 1.97 10.08 23.21
CA SER A 41 1.86 8.76 23.82
C SER A 41 0.58 8.69 24.66
N LEU A 42 -0.25 7.69 24.39
CA LEU A 42 -1.52 7.47 25.10
C LEU A 42 -1.34 6.66 26.39
N GLU A 43 -0.13 6.15 26.66
CA GLU A 43 0.21 5.42 27.89
C GLU A 43 0.42 6.35 29.10
N MET A 44 0.34 7.67 28.90
CA MET A 44 0.55 8.70 29.92
C MET A 44 -0.72 8.99 30.73
N GLY A 45 -0.58 9.76 31.82
CA GLY A 45 -1.76 10.25 32.55
C GLY A 45 -2.54 11.29 31.74
N TRP A 46 -3.87 11.34 31.87
CA TRP A 46 -4.73 12.26 31.09
C TRP A 46 -4.28 13.73 31.13
N GLY A 47 -3.83 14.23 32.29
CA GLY A 47 -3.31 15.60 32.40
C GLY A 47 -2.03 15.82 31.60
N GLU A 48 -1.17 14.81 31.49
CA GLU A 48 0.06 14.85 30.68
C GLU A 48 -0.29 14.76 29.18
N ILE A 49 -1.25 13.92 28.81
CA ILE A 49 -1.76 13.81 27.43
C ILE A 49 -2.32 15.16 26.97
N GLU A 50 -3.18 15.79 27.79
CA GLU A 50 -3.78 17.10 27.49
C GLU A 50 -2.70 18.18 27.33
N ALA A 51 -1.75 18.25 28.27
CA ALA A 51 -0.64 19.22 28.21
C ALA A 51 0.27 19.00 26.98
N ALA A 52 0.57 17.74 26.65
CA ALA A 52 1.37 17.40 25.48
C ALA A 52 0.65 17.73 24.16
N LEU A 53 -0.66 17.47 24.09
CA LEU A 53 -1.48 17.87 22.95
C LEU A 53 -1.48 19.39 22.80
N ASP A 54 -1.75 20.15 23.86
CA ASP A 54 -1.78 21.61 23.81
C ASP A 54 -0.43 22.20 23.38
N GLN A 55 0.68 21.62 23.86
CA GLN A 55 2.01 22.00 23.40
C GLN A 55 2.18 21.77 21.88
N LYS A 56 1.71 20.64 21.35
CA LYS A 56 1.77 20.38 19.90
C LYS A 56 0.86 21.31 19.10
N LEU A 57 -0.37 21.54 19.56
CA LEU A 57 -1.32 22.45 18.91
C LEU A 57 -0.77 23.88 18.85
N SER A 58 -0.12 24.37 19.91
CA SER A 58 0.49 25.71 19.94
C SER A 58 1.56 25.94 18.86
N ARG A 59 2.11 24.87 18.28
CA ARG A 59 3.12 24.92 17.20
C ARG A 59 2.51 24.73 15.81
N MET A 60 1.21 24.46 15.73
CA MET A 60 0.47 24.24 14.49
C MET A 60 -0.28 25.51 14.09
N SER A 61 -0.42 25.74 12.78
CA SER A 61 -1.31 26.80 12.27
C SER A 61 -2.77 26.48 12.57
N GLU A 62 -3.64 27.50 12.59
CA GLU A 62 -5.08 27.31 12.78
C GLU A 62 -5.69 26.30 11.79
N ALA A 63 -5.25 26.34 10.52
CA ALA A 63 -5.69 25.39 9.50
C ALA A 63 -5.29 23.94 9.86
N GLN A 64 -4.08 23.72 10.37
CA GLN A 64 -3.62 22.41 10.80
C GLN A 64 -4.41 21.90 12.02
N GLN A 65 -4.70 22.79 12.98
CA GLN A 65 -5.50 22.43 14.16
C GLN A 65 -6.95 22.05 13.76
N GLN A 66 -7.57 22.83 12.87
CA GLN A 66 -8.91 22.54 12.34
C GLN A 66 -8.93 21.21 11.57
N GLN A 67 -7.90 20.95 10.76
CA GLN A 67 -7.77 19.67 10.05
C GLN A 67 -7.65 18.50 11.03
N LEU A 68 -6.87 18.64 12.10
CA LEU A 68 -6.70 17.61 13.13
C LEU A 68 -8.02 17.32 13.84
N SER A 69 -8.76 18.37 14.21
CA SER A 69 -10.07 18.25 14.87
C SER A 69 -11.09 17.58 13.95
N ARG A 70 -11.19 18.03 12.69
CA ARG A 70 -12.09 17.43 11.69
C ARG A 70 -11.76 15.95 11.45
N THR A 71 -10.48 15.62 11.38
CA THR A 71 -10.04 14.21 11.23
C THR A 71 -10.47 13.39 12.44
N ALA A 72 -10.36 13.94 13.65
CA ALA A 72 -10.81 13.26 14.85
C ALA A 72 -12.29 12.97 14.88
N GLU A 73 -13.13 13.88 14.40
CA GLU A 73 -14.59 13.66 14.32
C GLU A 73 -14.98 12.48 13.42
N LEU A 74 -14.16 12.12 12.42
CA LEU A 74 -14.44 10.99 11.52
C LEU A 74 -14.34 9.62 12.19
N PHE A 75 -13.63 9.51 13.32
CA PHE A 75 -13.42 8.24 13.99
C PHE A 75 -14.56 7.92 14.97
N PRO A 76 -15.11 6.70 14.96
CA PRO A 76 -16.09 6.29 15.95
C PRO A 76 -15.45 6.19 17.34
N ASP A 77 -16.29 6.13 18.37
CA ASP A 77 -15.91 5.94 19.77
C ASP A 77 -16.42 4.60 20.32
N GLU A 78 -16.56 3.60 19.45
CA GLU A 78 -17.11 2.29 19.75
C GLU A 78 -16.44 1.22 18.87
N LEU A 79 -16.16 0.06 19.46
CA LEU A 79 -15.72 -1.17 18.78
C LEU A 79 -16.89 -2.16 18.77
N LEU A 80 -17.02 -2.91 17.68
CA LEU A 80 -18.01 -3.97 17.49
C LEU A 80 -17.30 -5.29 17.21
N GLU A 81 -17.86 -6.38 17.72
CA GLU A 81 -17.39 -7.74 17.41
C GLU A 81 -17.65 -8.09 15.94
N SER A 82 -16.66 -8.70 15.29
CA SER A 82 -16.76 -9.27 13.94
C SER A 82 -16.17 -10.68 13.89
N GLU A 83 -16.36 -11.39 12.77
CA GLU A 83 -15.80 -12.74 12.60
C GLU A 83 -14.26 -12.81 12.69
N ILE A 84 -13.58 -11.67 12.50
CA ILE A 84 -12.10 -11.57 12.46
C ILE A 84 -11.57 -10.79 13.69
N GLY A 85 -12.44 -10.44 14.64
CA GLY A 85 -12.13 -9.68 15.85
C GLY A 85 -12.86 -8.35 15.93
N GLU A 86 -12.56 -7.56 16.95
CA GLU A 86 -13.15 -6.23 17.14
C GLU A 86 -12.78 -5.28 15.99
N VAL A 87 -13.77 -4.54 15.49
CA VAL A 87 -13.57 -3.49 14.49
C VAL A 87 -14.30 -2.21 14.90
N PRO A 88 -13.80 -1.02 14.51
CA PRO A 88 -14.53 0.22 14.77
C PRO A 88 -15.92 0.22 14.15
N LYS A 89 -16.88 0.83 14.87
CA LYS A 89 -18.27 0.94 14.40
C LYS A 89 -18.35 1.54 13.00
N GLY A 90 -19.09 0.86 12.12
CA GLY A 90 -19.28 1.28 10.73
C GLY A 90 -18.16 0.86 9.78
N TRP A 91 -17.17 0.11 10.27
CA TRP A 91 -16.15 -0.51 9.43
C TRP A 91 -16.51 -1.99 9.23
N VAL A 92 -16.15 -2.53 8.07
CA VAL A 92 -16.50 -3.90 7.69
C VAL A 92 -15.34 -4.60 7.00
N TYR A 93 -15.29 -5.92 7.11
CA TYR A 93 -14.41 -6.73 6.25
C TYR A 93 -15.16 -7.11 4.98
N GLU A 94 -14.57 -6.78 3.84
CA GLU A 94 -15.07 -7.19 2.52
C GLU A 94 -14.07 -8.10 1.82
N GLN A 95 -14.55 -8.92 0.89
CA GLN A 95 -13.65 -9.73 0.06
C GLN A 95 -12.93 -8.83 -0.93
N ALA A 96 -11.64 -9.07 -1.15
CA ALA A 96 -10.82 -8.22 -2.00
C ALA A 96 -11.38 -8.04 -3.44
N GLN A 97 -12.07 -9.04 -3.98
CA GLN A 97 -12.71 -8.96 -5.31
C GLN A 97 -13.92 -8.01 -5.37
N GLU A 98 -14.55 -7.68 -4.23
CA GLU A 98 -15.64 -6.69 -4.16
C GLU A 98 -15.08 -5.26 -4.17
N ILE A 99 -13.81 -5.10 -3.77
CA ILE A 99 -13.11 -3.81 -3.67
C ILE A 99 -12.30 -3.48 -4.93
N ALA A 100 -11.78 -4.48 -5.62
CA ALA A 100 -10.91 -4.32 -6.78
C ALA A 100 -11.16 -5.37 -7.85
N ASP A 101 -10.96 -4.98 -9.12
CA ASP A 101 -10.85 -5.95 -10.23
C ASP A 101 -9.52 -6.70 -10.12
N ILE A 102 -9.61 -7.96 -9.69
CA ILE A 102 -8.45 -8.81 -9.46
C ILE A 102 -8.08 -9.64 -10.70
N GLY A 103 -6.99 -9.22 -11.33
CA GLY A 103 -6.32 -9.92 -12.42
C GLY A 103 -5.13 -10.77 -11.94
N ILE A 104 -4.72 -11.75 -12.74
CA ILE A 104 -3.48 -12.53 -12.56
C ILE A 104 -2.62 -12.36 -13.81
N GLY A 105 -1.31 -12.26 -13.63
CA GLY A 105 -0.38 -12.13 -14.74
C GLY A 105 -0.23 -13.42 -15.56
N LYS A 106 0.67 -13.38 -16.54
CA LYS A 106 0.92 -14.49 -17.45
C LYS A 106 2.38 -14.51 -17.91
N THR A 107 2.96 -15.71 -17.97
CA THR A 107 4.25 -15.95 -18.62
C THR A 107 4.01 -16.52 -20.02
N PRO A 108 4.38 -15.80 -21.10
CA PRO A 108 4.48 -16.38 -22.44
C PRO A 108 5.43 -17.60 -22.46
N PRO A 109 5.29 -18.54 -23.42
CA PRO A 109 6.13 -19.72 -23.47
C PRO A 109 7.62 -19.37 -23.48
N ARG A 110 8.34 -19.69 -22.39
CA ARG A 110 9.76 -19.35 -22.22
C ARG A 110 10.69 -19.95 -23.27
N LYS A 111 10.26 -21.02 -23.96
CA LYS A 111 11.00 -21.61 -25.09
C LYS A 111 10.99 -20.72 -26.33
N GLU A 112 9.96 -19.90 -26.50
CA GLU A 112 9.79 -18.94 -27.58
C GLU A 112 10.38 -17.58 -27.15
N LYS A 113 11.71 -17.44 -27.24
CA LYS A 113 12.43 -16.27 -26.72
C LYS A 113 12.03 -14.93 -27.33
N HIS A 114 11.45 -14.93 -28.53
CA HIS A 114 11.03 -13.72 -29.23
C HIS A 114 9.87 -12.99 -28.52
N TRP A 115 9.17 -13.63 -27.58
CA TRP A 115 8.18 -12.94 -26.74
C TRP A 115 8.81 -12.00 -25.71
N PHE A 116 10.09 -12.19 -25.40
CA PHE A 116 10.79 -11.45 -24.36
C PHE A 116 11.84 -10.53 -24.98
N SER A 117 11.98 -9.35 -24.38
CA SER A 117 12.89 -8.30 -24.82
C SER A 117 13.74 -7.77 -23.67
N LYS A 118 14.80 -7.06 -24.04
CA LYS A 118 15.68 -6.28 -23.14
C LYS A 118 15.61 -4.78 -23.43
N SER A 119 14.78 -4.37 -24.39
CA SER A 119 14.56 -2.97 -24.71
C SER A 119 13.50 -2.38 -23.79
N ASP A 120 13.78 -1.21 -23.23
CA ASP A 120 12.82 -0.41 -22.47
C ASP A 120 11.78 0.31 -23.34
N ASN A 121 11.82 0.12 -24.67
CA ASN A 121 10.76 0.50 -25.60
C ASN A 121 9.60 -0.51 -25.63
N ASP A 122 9.83 -1.72 -25.12
CA ASP A 122 8.82 -2.76 -24.96
C ASP A 122 8.11 -2.64 -23.59
N VAL A 123 7.13 -3.51 -23.33
CA VAL A 123 6.30 -3.40 -22.13
C VAL A 123 6.94 -4.14 -20.96
N LYS A 124 7.13 -3.46 -19.83
CA LYS A 124 7.71 -4.04 -18.61
C LYS A 124 7.01 -5.35 -18.23
N TRP A 125 7.77 -6.36 -17.83
CA TRP A 125 7.24 -7.64 -17.39
C TRP A 125 7.78 -7.99 -16.01
N VAL A 126 6.96 -7.75 -14.98
CA VAL A 126 7.36 -7.92 -13.59
C VAL A 126 7.37 -9.39 -13.22
N SER A 127 8.53 -9.86 -12.74
CA SER A 127 8.67 -11.15 -12.07
C SER A 127 8.75 -10.97 -10.56
N ILE A 128 8.62 -12.08 -9.81
CA ILE A 128 8.80 -12.06 -8.35
C ILE A 128 10.22 -11.59 -7.97
N LYS A 129 11.22 -11.90 -8.80
CA LYS A 129 12.59 -11.47 -8.58
C LYS A 129 12.68 -9.94 -8.59
N ASP A 130 12.05 -9.29 -9.58
CA ASP A 130 12.01 -7.83 -9.68
C ASP A 130 11.28 -7.21 -8.49
N MET A 131 10.18 -7.83 -8.03
CA MET A 131 9.49 -7.38 -6.81
C MET A 131 10.38 -7.38 -5.56
N GLY A 132 11.41 -8.23 -5.53
CA GLY A 132 12.38 -8.27 -4.42
C GLY A 132 13.31 -7.06 -4.37
N THR A 133 13.38 -6.27 -5.44
CA THR A 133 14.19 -5.04 -5.50
C THR A 133 13.34 -3.78 -5.36
N TYR A 134 12.01 -3.91 -5.37
CA TYR A 134 11.12 -2.78 -5.22
C TYR A 134 10.99 -2.38 -3.76
N GLY A 135 10.89 -1.06 -3.54
CA GLY A 135 10.31 -0.51 -2.32
C GLY A 135 8.79 -0.47 -2.46
N ILE A 136 8.23 0.73 -2.55
CA ILE A 136 6.78 0.93 -2.72
C ILE A 136 6.35 0.80 -4.18
N TYR A 137 7.22 1.20 -5.12
CA TYR A 137 6.85 1.39 -6.51
C TYR A 137 7.54 0.37 -7.42
N ALA A 138 6.77 -0.24 -8.32
CA ALA A 138 7.31 -1.05 -9.41
C ALA A 138 7.77 -0.13 -10.54
N LEU A 139 9.08 0.09 -10.61
CA LEU A 139 9.67 1.11 -11.50
C LEU A 139 10.15 0.53 -12.82
N ASP A 140 10.93 -0.55 -12.77
CA ASP A 140 11.56 -1.17 -13.94
C ASP A 140 11.71 -2.67 -13.76
N THR A 141 11.94 -3.40 -14.85
CA THR A 141 11.96 -4.87 -14.86
C THR A 141 13.20 -5.40 -15.54
N SER A 142 13.65 -6.59 -15.13
CA SER A 142 14.81 -7.24 -15.76
C SER A 142 14.52 -7.81 -17.16
N GLU A 143 13.25 -7.98 -17.52
CA GLU A 143 12.77 -8.41 -18.83
C GLU A 143 11.52 -7.59 -19.23
N TYR A 144 11.28 -7.50 -20.53
CA TYR A 144 10.10 -6.87 -21.13
C TYR A 144 9.38 -7.88 -22.03
N LEU A 145 8.11 -7.64 -22.32
CA LEU A 145 7.37 -8.36 -23.36
C LEU A 145 7.21 -7.46 -24.59
N THR A 146 7.39 -8.07 -25.76
CA THR A 146 7.04 -7.39 -27.01
C THR A 146 5.52 -7.16 -27.09
N ARG A 147 5.08 -6.23 -27.92
CA ARG A 147 3.64 -5.96 -28.11
C ARG A 147 2.92 -7.17 -28.69
N GLU A 148 3.55 -7.89 -29.60
CA GLU A 148 3.04 -9.12 -30.20
C GLU A 148 2.84 -10.20 -29.12
N ALA A 149 3.75 -10.31 -28.15
CA ALA A 149 3.58 -11.24 -27.04
C ALA A 149 2.32 -10.95 -26.21
N ILE A 150 2.03 -9.66 -25.99
CA ILE A 150 0.84 -9.23 -25.25
C ILE A 150 -0.43 -9.58 -26.00
N GLU A 151 -0.48 -9.27 -27.29
CA GLU A 151 -1.63 -9.50 -28.16
C GLU A 151 -1.86 -11.01 -28.38
N GLU A 152 -0.85 -11.73 -28.90
CA GLU A 152 -1.00 -13.14 -29.28
C GLU A 152 -1.16 -14.08 -28.08
N LYS A 153 -0.50 -13.78 -26.96
CA LYS A 153 -0.62 -14.58 -25.75
C LYS A 153 -1.68 -14.03 -24.81
N ASN A 154 -2.42 -12.99 -25.18
CA ASN A 154 -3.47 -12.38 -24.37
C ASN A 154 -2.97 -12.11 -22.93
N VAL A 155 -1.82 -11.43 -22.83
CA VAL A 155 -1.24 -11.05 -21.54
C VAL A 155 -1.95 -9.80 -21.05
N ARG A 156 -2.45 -9.84 -19.82
CA ARG A 156 -3.15 -8.70 -19.23
C ARG A 156 -2.17 -7.54 -18.99
N VAL A 157 -2.48 -6.39 -19.58
CA VAL A 157 -1.84 -5.11 -19.22
C VAL A 157 -2.42 -4.61 -17.91
N VAL A 158 -1.53 -4.23 -17.01
CA VAL A 158 -1.80 -3.69 -15.69
C VAL A 158 -1.57 -2.17 -15.75
N PRO A 159 -2.58 -1.34 -15.48
CA PRO A 159 -2.46 0.11 -15.59
C PRO A 159 -1.61 0.70 -14.46
N ASP A 160 -1.24 1.97 -14.61
CA ASP A 160 -0.60 2.78 -13.55
C ASP A 160 -1.43 2.78 -12.27
N ASN A 161 -0.78 3.02 -11.13
CA ASN A 161 -1.43 3.14 -9.83
C ASN A 161 -2.24 1.91 -9.37
N THR A 162 -1.88 0.72 -9.87
CA THR A 162 -2.45 -0.57 -9.47
C THR A 162 -1.58 -1.22 -8.38
N VAL A 163 -2.20 -1.79 -7.34
CA VAL A 163 -1.44 -2.56 -6.34
C VAL A 163 -1.22 -3.98 -6.86
N ILE A 164 0.03 -4.47 -6.82
CA ILE A 164 0.39 -5.84 -7.22
C ILE A 164 0.89 -6.64 -6.03
N LEU A 165 0.60 -7.93 -5.98
CA LEU A 165 0.95 -8.83 -4.87
C LEU A 165 1.47 -10.17 -5.39
N SER A 166 2.62 -10.62 -4.90
CA SER A 166 3.09 -11.99 -5.14
C SER A 166 2.34 -12.99 -4.22
N PHE A 167 1.78 -14.04 -4.81
CA PHE A 167 1.01 -15.05 -4.08
C PHE A 167 1.48 -16.49 -4.34
N LYS A 168 2.51 -16.68 -5.17
CA LYS A 168 3.23 -17.95 -5.31
C LYS A 168 4.72 -17.74 -5.07
N MET A 169 5.47 -18.81 -4.81
CA MET A 169 6.88 -18.77 -4.43
C MET A 169 7.10 -17.89 -3.19
N THR A 170 7.57 -16.65 -3.35
CA THR A 170 7.67 -15.69 -2.25
C THR A 170 6.36 -14.94 -2.11
N ILE A 171 5.54 -15.28 -1.13
CA ILE A 171 4.25 -14.64 -0.86
C ILE A 171 4.48 -13.28 -0.16
N GLY A 172 3.64 -12.29 -0.47
CA GLY A 172 3.55 -11.05 0.30
C GLY A 172 4.40 -9.89 -0.20
N ARG A 173 5.17 -10.05 -1.29
CA ARG A 173 5.80 -8.88 -1.93
C ARG A 173 4.70 -8.04 -2.56
N THR A 174 4.66 -6.76 -2.25
CA THR A 174 3.66 -5.83 -2.77
C THR A 174 4.31 -4.56 -3.28
N ALA A 175 3.72 -3.96 -4.32
CA ALA A 175 4.15 -2.69 -4.89
C ALA A 175 2.98 -1.99 -5.60
N ILE A 176 3.14 -0.70 -5.89
CA ILE A 176 2.24 0.10 -6.73
C ILE A 176 2.90 0.30 -8.09
N THR A 177 2.18 0.01 -9.18
CA THR A 177 2.69 0.19 -10.55
C THR A 177 2.98 1.65 -10.87
N ILE A 178 4.09 1.91 -11.58
CA ILE A 178 4.39 3.19 -12.22
C ILE A 178 4.41 3.03 -13.74
N GLY A 179 3.39 3.60 -14.37
CA GLY A 179 3.06 3.37 -15.78
C GLY A 179 2.42 2.00 -16.01
N GLU A 180 2.09 1.74 -17.27
CA GLU A 180 1.57 0.44 -17.68
C GLU A 180 2.67 -0.62 -17.68
N MET A 181 2.29 -1.84 -17.27
CA MET A 181 3.19 -2.99 -17.26
C MET A 181 2.41 -4.29 -17.36
N THR A 182 3.13 -5.40 -17.43
CA THR A 182 2.59 -6.77 -17.33
C THR A 182 3.31 -7.49 -16.20
N THR A 183 2.79 -8.65 -15.79
CA THR A 183 3.40 -9.43 -14.70
C THR A 183 3.31 -10.92 -15.01
N ASN A 184 4.09 -11.74 -14.30
CA ASN A 184 4.00 -13.19 -14.40
C ASN A 184 2.77 -13.78 -13.66
N GLU A 185 2.52 -15.08 -13.82
CA GLU A 185 1.34 -15.80 -13.28
C GLU A 185 1.35 -16.03 -11.76
N ALA A 186 2.37 -15.53 -11.07
CA ALA A 186 2.49 -15.58 -9.63
C ALA A 186 2.15 -14.25 -8.95
N ILE A 187 1.77 -13.24 -9.73
CA ILE A 187 1.45 -11.89 -9.27
C ILE A 187 -0.02 -11.59 -9.58
N ALA A 188 -0.74 -11.18 -8.55
CA ALA A 188 -2.10 -10.67 -8.63
C ALA A 188 -2.08 -9.14 -8.73
N HIS A 189 -3.08 -8.56 -9.39
CA HIS A 189 -3.23 -7.11 -9.59
C HIS A 189 -4.57 -6.68 -9.04
N PHE A 190 -4.59 -5.66 -8.19
CA PHE A 190 -5.80 -5.12 -7.56
C PHE A 190 -6.08 -3.77 -8.19
N LYS A 191 -6.79 -3.77 -9.33
CA LYS A 191 -7.17 -2.53 -10.01
C LYS A 191 -8.41 -1.95 -9.34
N LEU A 192 -8.26 -0.78 -8.75
CA LEU A 192 -9.37 -0.02 -8.17
C LEU A 192 -10.20 0.65 -9.28
N GLY A 193 -11.51 0.79 -9.05
CA GLY A 193 -12.43 1.49 -9.96
C GLY A 193 -12.22 3.01 -9.98
N GLU A 194 -13.05 3.74 -10.72
CA GLU A 194 -12.93 5.21 -10.88
C GLU A 194 -13.22 6.00 -9.60
N ASN A 195 -14.14 5.51 -8.76
CA ASN A 195 -14.52 6.15 -7.49
C ASN A 195 -14.39 5.16 -6.32
N PRO A 196 -13.18 4.64 -6.06
CA PRO A 196 -13.01 3.50 -5.18
C PRO A 196 -13.29 3.87 -3.72
N GLN A 197 -13.67 2.87 -2.92
CA GLN A 197 -13.84 3.02 -1.47
C GLN A 197 -12.48 3.18 -0.77
N LEU A 198 -11.45 2.51 -1.30
CA LEU A 198 -10.08 2.57 -0.80
C LEU A 198 -9.16 3.26 -1.81
N SER A 199 -8.03 3.81 -1.35
CA SER A 199 -6.96 4.28 -2.24
C SER A 199 -5.88 3.19 -2.46
N SER A 200 -5.13 3.26 -3.56
CA SER A 200 -4.01 2.33 -3.81
C SER A 200 -2.96 2.38 -2.70
N LYS A 201 -2.81 3.54 -2.05
CA LYS A 201 -1.89 3.76 -0.93
C LYS A 201 -2.36 3.04 0.33
N TYR A 202 -3.66 3.14 0.64
CA TYR A 202 -4.28 2.37 1.72
C TYR A 202 -4.12 0.87 1.46
N LEU A 203 -4.51 0.40 0.27
CA LEU A 203 -4.45 -1.03 -0.07
C LEU A 203 -3.01 -1.56 -0.06
N PHE A 204 -2.04 -0.80 -0.58
CA PHE A 204 -0.62 -1.15 -0.47
C PHE A 204 -0.17 -1.32 0.98
N LEU A 205 -0.50 -0.35 1.85
CA LEU A 205 -0.10 -0.41 3.26
C LEU A 205 -0.78 -1.57 4.00
N TYR A 206 -2.07 -1.81 3.72
CA TYR A 206 -2.81 -2.95 4.24
C TYR A 206 -2.13 -4.27 3.86
N LEU A 207 -1.90 -4.51 2.57
CA LEU A 207 -1.27 -5.73 2.08
C LEU A 207 0.18 -5.90 2.53
N SER A 208 0.91 -4.80 2.75
CA SER A 208 2.29 -4.85 3.23
C SER A 208 2.43 -5.31 4.69
N GLN A 209 1.34 -5.21 5.47
CA GLN A 209 1.28 -5.60 6.88
C GLN A 209 0.40 -6.84 7.10
N PHE A 210 -0.21 -7.37 6.05
CA PHE A 210 -1.14 -8.49 6.13
C PHE A 210 -0.42 -9.80 6.49
N ASP A 211 -0.95 -10.55 7.46
CA ASP A 211 -0.43 -11.87 7.79
C ASP A 211 -0.96 -12.93 6.80
N PHE A 212 -0.20 -13.17 5.73
CA PHE A 212 -0.55 -14.16 4.72
C PHE A 212 -0.55 -15.60 5.24
N ASN A 213 0.04 -15.88 6.40
CA ASN A 213 -0.01 -17.21 7.00
C ASN A 213 -1.44 -17.55 7.47
N ALA A 214 -2.23 -16.54 7.87
CA ALA A 214 -3.62 -16.72 8.27
C ALA A 214 -4.51 -17.26 7.12
N LEU A 215 -4.14 -17.04 5.86
CA LEU A 215 -4.89 -17.54 4.69
C LEU A 215 -4.71 -19.04 4.43
N GLY A 216 -3.71 -19.68 5.04
CA GLY A 216 -3.31 -21.07 4.77
C GLY A 216 -3.82 -22.11 5.77
N SER A 217 -4.48 -21.68 6.85
CA SER A 217 -4.78 -22.53 8.02
C SER A 217 -6.05 -23.36 7.87
N THR A 218 -5.98 -24.46 7.10
CA THR A 218 -6.79 -25.67 7.37
C THR A 218 -5.86 -26.88 7.23
N SER A 219 -5.86 -27.74 8.26
CA SER A 219 -5.01 -28.91 8.47
C SER A 219 -4.80 -29.79 7.22
N SER A 220 -3.59 -30.34 7.11
CA SER A 220 -3.04 -31.26 6.08
C SER A 220 -2.46 -30.59 4.82
N ILE A 221 -1.12 -30.39 4.83
CA ILE A 221 -0.27 -29.79 3.78
C ILE A 221 -0.66 -28.34 3.50
N ALA A 222 0.18 -27.38 3.93
CA ALA A 222 0.01 -25.95 3.71
C ALA A 222 -0.63 -25.66 2.34
N LYS A 223 -1.93 -25.31 2.30
CA LYS A 223 -2.64 -25.02 1.05
C LYS A 223 -1.94 -23.85 0.40
N ALA A 224 -1.25 -24.11 -0.71
CA ALA A 224 -0.62 -23.06 -1.49
C ALA A 224 -1.66 -21.99 -1.85
N ILE A 225 -1.36 -20.73 -1.56
CA ILE A 225 -2.23 -19.60 -1.89
C ILE A 225 -2.46 -19.60 -3.41
N ASN A 226 -3.72 -19.50 -3.80
CA ASN A 226 -4.13 -19.45 -5.20
C ASN A 226 -5.02 -18.23 -5.46
N SER A 227 -5.34 -17.99 -6.73
CA SER A 227 -6.12 -16.82 -7.13
C SER A 227 -7.52 -16.75 -6.51
N LYS A 228 -8.16 -17.89 -6.21
CA LYS A 228 -9.46 -17.91 -5.51
C LYS A 228 -9.33 -17.44 -4.06
N ILE A 229 -8.24 -17.83 -3.39
CA ILE A 229 -7.94 -17.37 -2.02
C ILE A 229 -7.65 -15.87 -2.02
N ILE A 230 -6.80 -15.40 -2.95
CA ILE A 230 -6.49 -13.97 -3.09
C ILE A 230 -7.76 -13.13 -3.32
N LYS A 231 -8.67 -13.59 -4.18
CA LYS A 231 -9.94 -12.89 -4.45
C LYS A 231 -10.85 -12.80 -3.22
N LYS A 232 -10.82 -13.79 -2.35
CA LYS A 232 -11.65 -13.88 -1.14
C LYS A 232 -10.98 -13.34 0.13
N MET A 233 -9.74 -12.88 0.03
CA MET A 233 -9.00 -12.35 1.17
C MET A 233 -9.78 -11.19 1.81
N PRO A 234 -9.95 -11.19 3.14
CA PRO A 234 -10.64 -10.12 3.83
C PRO A 234 -9.80 -8.83 3.80
N ILE A 235 -10.44 -7.72 3.47
CA ILE A 235 -9.88 -6.37 3.51
C ILE A 235 -10.73 -5.55 4.46
N LEU A 236 -10.10 -4.87 5.42
CA LEU A 236 -10.80 -3.94 6.30
C LEU A 236 -11.15 -2.67 5.53
N VAL A 237 -12.43 -2.32 5.53
CA VAL A 237 -13.01 -1.19 4.80
C VAL A 237 -13.62 -0.20 5.79
N PRO A 238 -12.91 0.92 6.08
CA PRO A 238 -13.45 2.04 6.83
C PRO A 238 -14.43 2.88 6.00
N GLN A 239 -15.03 3.87 6.65
CA GLN A 239 -15.79 4.93 5.96
C GLN A 239 -14.91 5.70 4.98
N LYS A 240 -15.50 6.10 3.84
CA LYS A 240 -14.75 6.66 2.71
C LYS A 240 -14.08 7.98 3.07
N GLU A 241 -14.76 8.80 3.85
CA GLU A 241 -14.30 10.09 4.32
C GLU A 241 -13.01 9.96 5.13
N MET A 242 -12.89 8.91 5.93
CA MET A 242 -11.70 8.61 6.70
C MET A 242 -10.55 8.13 5.81
N VAL A 243 -10.83 7.27 4.83
CA VAL A 243 -9.80 6.84 3.87
C VAL A 243 -9.30 8.02 3.04
N ASN A 244 -10.19 8.96 2.69
CA ASN A 244 -9.82 10.20 2.01
C ASN A 244 -8.93 11.08 2.89
N ALA A 245 -9.31 11.31 4.15
CA ALA A 245 -8.51 12.09 5.10
C ALA A 245 -7.12 11.46 5.32
N PHE A 246 -7.06 10.14 5.47
CA PHE A 246 -5.80 9.41 5.54
C PHE A 246 -4.97 9.57 4.28
N THR A 247 -5.60 9.39 3.10
CA THR A 247 -4.92 9.47 1.82
C THR A 247 -4.32 10.85 1.60
N GLU A 248 -5.08 11.92 1.90
CA GLU A 248 -4.60 13.31 1.85
C GLU A 248 -3.40 13.52 2.78
N PHE A 249 -3.45 12.96 3.99
CA PHE A 249 -2.35 13.08 4.95
C PHE A 249 -1.05 12.42 4.45
N VAL A 250 -1.15 11.22 3.86
CA VAL A 250 0.03 10.48 3.39
C VAL A 250 0.46 10.87 1.97
N GLU A 251 -0.37 11.58 1.20
CA GLU A 251 -0.11 11.95 -0.19
C GLU A 251 1.26 12.63 -0.39
N PRO A 252 1.66 13.64 0.41
CA PRO A 252 2.95 14.31 0.24
C PRO A 252 4.13 13.34 0.42
N ILE A 253 3.99 12.38 1.34
CA ILE A 253 5.01 11.35 1.60
C ILE A 253 5.13 10.43 0.38
N PHE A 254 4.01 9.90 -0.11
CA PHE A 254 3.99 9.02 -1.27
C PHE A 254 4.47 9.72 -2.54
N LYS A 255 4.14 11.00 -2.73
CA LYS A 255 4.63 11.82 -3.85
C LYS A 255 6.14 11.98 -3.80
N LYS A 256 6.71 12.30 -2.62
CA LYS A 256 8.16 12.38 -2.45
C LYS A 256 8.85 11.03 -2.67
N LEU A 257 8.26 9.95 -2.15
CA LEU A 257 8.77 8.59 -2.38
C LEU A 257 8.76 8.23 -3.87
N LYS A 258 7.70 8.59 -4.61
CA LYS A 258 7.60 8.35 -6.06
C LYS A 258 8.68 9.14 -6.81
N SER A 259 8.82 10.43 -6.52
CA SER A 259 9.83 11.30 -7.14
C SER A 259 11.25 10.78 -6.90
N ASN A 260 11.60 10.51 -5.64
CA ASN A 260 12.93 10.00 -5.29
C ASN A 260 13.20 8.63 -5.92
N SER A 261 12.19 7.76 -6.00
CA SER A 261 12.31 6.44 -6.64
C SER A 261 12.64 6.58 -8.13
N LEU A 262 11.96 7.49 -8.84
CA LEU A 262 12.22 7.76 -10.26
C LEU A 262 13.59 8.40 -10.49
N GLU A 263 14.01 9.30 -9.61
CA GLU A 263 15.33 9.92 -9.66
C GLU A 263 16.45 8.87 -9.45
N VAL A 264 16.30 8.00 -8.43
CA VAL A 264 17.23 6.90 -8.19
C VAL A 264 17.34 5.98 -9.40
N LEU A 265 16.21 5.65 -10.04
CA LEU A 265 16.23 4.85 -11.28
C LEU A 265 17.02 5.56 -12.38
N THR A 266 16.75 6.86 -12.59
CA THR A 266 17.37 7.67 -13.65
C THR A 266 18.88 7.78 -13.44
N LEU A 267 19.31 8.10 -12.22
CA LEU A 267 20.73 8.20 -11.85
C LEU A 267 21.44 6.85 -11.96
N SER A 268 20.78 5.76 -11.59
CA SER A 268 21.34 4.41 -11.73
C SER A 268 21.55 4.03 -13.20
N LYS A 269 20.56 4.29 -14.07
CA LYS A 269 20.70 4.08 -15.52
C LYS A 269 21.80 4.94 -16.13
N LEU A 270 21.87 6.21 -15.74
CA LEU A 270 22.89 7.13 -16.21
C LEU A 270 24.29 6.66 -15.80
N ARG A 271 24.47 6.29 -14.53
CA ARG A 271 25.72 5.71 -14.02
C ARG A 271 26.12 4.49 -14.85
N ASP A 272 25.21 3.53 -15.03
CA ASP A 272 25.52 2.28 -15.72
C ASP A 272 25.81 2.49 -17.22
N THR A 273 25.29 3.58 -17.80
CA THR A 273 25.58 3.99 -19.18
C THR A 273 26.94 4.69 -19.32
N LEU A 274 27.29 5.55 -18.36
CA LEU A 274 28.51 6.36 -18.42
C LEU A 274 29.74 5.62 -17.93
N LEU A 275 29.61 4.74 -16.93
CA LEU A 275 30.75 4.06 -16.31
C LEU A 275 31.58 3.26 -17.33
N PRO A 276 30.99 2.47 -18.25
CA PRO A 276 31.76 1.78 -19.29
C PRO A 276 32.49 2.76 -20.23
N LYS A 277 31.87 3.90 -20.58
CA LYS A 277 32.44 4.91 -21.47
C LYS A 277 33.58 5.71 -20.84
N LEU A 278 33.47 5.97 -19.55
CA LEU A 278 34.55 6.54 -18.74
C LEU A 278 35.74 5.59 -18.67
N ILE A 279 35.49 4.30 -18.44
CA ILE A 279 36.54 3.27 -18.39
C ILE A 279 37.19 3.06 -19.76
N SER A 280 36.43 3.15 -20.87
CA SER A 280 36.97 3.03 -22.22
C SER A 280 37.66 4.30 -22.74
N GLY A 281 37.55 5.43 -22.02
CA GLY A 281 38.10 6.72 -22.43
C GLY A 281 37.29 7.43 -23.53
N GLU A 282 36.10 6.94 -23.87
CA GLU A 282 35.17 7.58 -24.82
C GLU A 282 34.59 8.89 -24.28
N VAL A 283 34.59 9.06 -22.95
CA VAL A 283 34.14 10.27 -22.27
C VAL A 283 35.22 10.70 -21.26
N GLY A 284 35.65 11.97 -21.35
CA GLY A 284 36.64 12.56 -20.44
C GLY A 284 36.04 13.07 -19.13
N VAL A 285 36.90 13.29 -18.13
CA VAL A 285 36.57 13.91 -16.83
C VAL A 285 36.79 15.41 -16.89
#